data_AF-A0A0B6YP77-F1
#
_entry.id   AF-A0A0B6YP77-F1
#
_cell.length_a   1.000
_cell.length_b   1.000
_cell.length_c   1.000
_cell.angle_alpha   90.00
_cell.angle_beta   90.00
_cell.angle_gamma   90.00
#
_symmetry.space_group_name_H-M   'P 1'
#
loop_
_entity.id
_entity.type
_entity.pdbx_description
1 polymer ?
#
loop_
_entity_poly.entity_id
_entity_poly.type
_entity_poly.pdbx_seq_one_letter_code
_entity_poly.pdbx_strand_id
1 'polypeptide(L)' 'LIETEVRTLISENLFDNYVIIYTDGSVVRYIWNLWVFTAQVRGEVVKEDNGGFAMATSRFTMEIVTVTKEMVWLESHTFI' A
#
# COMPACT_ATOMS: atom_id res chain seq x y z
N LEU A 1 15.45 7.86 12.66
CA LEU A 1 14.49 8.61 13.51
C LEU A 1 13.07 8.32 13.07
N ILE A 2 12.63 8.75 11.88
CA ILE A 2 11.25 8.52 11.37
C ILE A 2 10.87 7.02 11.35
N GLU A 3 11.72 6.15 10.79
CA GLU A 3 11.41 4.71 10.69
C GLU A 3 11.27 4.05 12.08
N THR A 4 12.09 4.47 13.05
CA THR A 4 12.06 3.93 14.41
C THR A 4 10.78 4.33 15.14
N GLU A 5 10.35 5.58 14.99
CA GLU A 5 9.10 6.10 15.56
C GLU A 5 7.88 5.37 14.97
N VAL A 6 7.84 5.15 13.65
CA VAL A 6 6.78 4.41 12.98
C VAL A 6 6.72 2.97 13.47
N ARG A 7 7.86 2.29 13.63
CA ARG A 7 7.92 0.93 14.17
C ARG A 7 7.42 0.85 15.61
N THR A 8 7.76 1.82 16.45
CA THR A 8 7.26 1.89 17.84
C THR A 8 5.74 2.04 17.87
N LEU A 9 5.19 2.99 17.10
CA LEU A 9 3.73 3.18 17.01
C LEU A 9 3.01 1.93 16.53
N ILE A 10 3.58 1.24 15.54
CA ILE A 10 3.05 -0.04 15.05
C ILE A 10 3.01 -1.07 16.18
N SER A 11 4.11 -1.23 16.93
CA SER A 11 4.19 -2.21 18.02
C SER A 11 3.26 -1.91 19.21
N GLU A 12 2.94 -0.64 19.45
CA GLU A 12 2.08 -0.22 20.56
C GLU A 12 0.58 -0.35 20.26
N ASN A 13 0.19 -0.34 18.99
CA ASN A 13 -1.22 -0.19 18.59
C ASN A 13 -1.78 -1.35 17.74
N LEU A 14 -0.95 -2.29 17.29
CA LEU A 14 -1.37 -3.39 16.42
C LEU A 14 -1.25 -4.74 17.15
N PHE A 15 -2.25 -5.60 16.95
CA PHE A 15 -2.18 -6.99 17.40
C PHE A 15 -1.49 -7.85 16.33
N ASP A 16 -0.96 -9.01 16.74
CA ASP A 16 -0.17 -9.92 15.89
C ASP A 16 -0.87 -10.42 14.61
N ASN A 17 -2.18 -10.21 14.46
CA ASN A 17 -2.94 -10.65 13.29
C ASN A 17 -3.38 -9.48 12.37
N TYR A 18 -2.96 -8.25 12.67
CA TYR A 18 -3.30 -7.12 11.83
C TYR A 18 -2.44 -7.10 10.58
N VAL A 19 -3.08 -6.80 9.46
CA VAL A 19 -2.40 -6.55 8.19
C VAL A 19 -1.97 -5.10 8.15
N ILE A 20 -0.66 -4.87 7.99
CA ILE A 20 -0.09 -3.54 7.78
C ILE A 20 0.12 -3.38 6.28
N ILE A 21 -0.37 -2.27 5.75
CA ILE A 21 -0.34 -2.03 4.31
C ILE A 21 0.41 -0.74 4.04
N TYR A 22 1.41 -0.84 3.17
CA TYR A 22 2.17 0.27 2.64
C TYR A 22 1.69 0.53 1.22
N THR A 23 1.28 1.75 0.93
CA THR A 23 0.81 2.19 -0.39
C THR A 23 1.70 3.32 -0.89
N ASP A 24 2.01 3.33 -2.17
CA ASP A 24 2.62 4.48 -2.84
C ASP A 24 2.05 4.67 -4.26
N GLY A 25 1.97 5.93 -4.69
CA GLY A 25 1.48 6.34 -5.99
C GLY A 25 2.44 7.30 -6.67
N SER A 26 2.99 6.91 -7.82
CA SER A 26 3.93 7.72 -8.59
C SER A 26 3.33 8.21 -9.90
N VAL A 27 3.63 9.47 -10.24
CA VAL A 27 3.20 10.11 -11.49
C VAL A 27 4.41 10.69 -12.20
N VAL A 28 4.74 10.10 -13.35
CA VAL A 28 5.70 10.65 -14.30
C VAL A 28 4.91 11.38 -15.38
N ARG A 29 4.91 12.71 -15.30
CA ARG A 29 4.11 13.58 -16.18
C ARG A 29 4.31 13.20 -17.65
N TYR A 30 3.21 13.00 -18.35
CA TYR A 30 3.14 12.69 -19.79
C TYR A 30 3.75 11.35 -20.23
N ILE A 31 4.14 10.48 -19.28
CA ILE A 31 4.81 9.21 -19.59
C ILE A 31 4.05 8.06 -18.97
N TRP A 32 4.04 7.98 -17.64
CA TRP A 32 3.47 6.85 -16.95
C TRP A 32 3.08 7.17 -15.52
N ASN A 33 2.12 6.39 -15.06
CA ASN A 33 1.58 6.46 -13.73
C ASN A 33 1.65 5.06 -13.14
N LEU A 34 2.19 4.96 -11.93
CA LEU A 34 2.47 3.70 -11.26
C LEU A 34 1.82 3.70 -9.88
N TRP A 35 1.23 2.57 -9.52
CA TRP A 35 0.76 2.29 -8.17
C TRP A 35 1.48 1.04 -7.67
N VAL A 36 1.76 1.00 -6.37
CA VAL A 36 2.34 -0.16 -5.69
C VAL A 36 1.81 -0.25 -4.28
N PHE A 37 1.53 -1.48 -3.82
CA PHE A 37 1.30 -1.73 -2.42
C PHE A 37 2.00 -3.00 -1.94
N THR A 38 2.33 -3.00 -0.65
CA THR A 38 2.88 -4.16 0.05
C THR A 38 2.09 -4.37 1.33
N ALA A 39 1.60 -5.58 1.56
CA ALA A 39 0.93 -5.96 2.79
C ALA A 39 1.83 -6.87 3.63
N GLN A 40 1.86 -6.62 4.93
CA GLN A 40 2.65 -7.35 5.91
C GLN A 40 1.81 -7.85 7.07
N VAL A 41 2.11 -9.05 7.56
CA VAL A 41 1.57 -9.62 8.80
C VAL A 41 2.75 -10.10 9.63
N ARG A 42 2.85 -9.67 10.90
CA ARG A 42 3.98 -10.00 11.79
C ARG A 42 5.35 -9.65 11.21
N GLY A 43 5.42 -8.60 10.40
CA GLY A 43 6.63 -8.15 9.71
C GLY A 43 7.02 -8.98 8.49
N GLU A 44 6.24 -10.01 8.13
CA GLU A 44 6.44 -10.79 6.90
C GLU A 44 5.55 -10.25 5.77
N VAL A 45 6.11 -10.12 4.58
CA VAL A 45 5.36 -9.69 3.38
C VAL A 45 4.45 -10.83 2.93
N VAL A 46 3.14 -10.61 2.99
CA VAL A 46 2.12 -11.57 2.54
C VAL A 46 1.63 -11.28 1.12
N LYS A 47 1.78 -10.02 0.67
CA LYS A 47 1.40 -9.59 -0.68
C LYS A 47 2.24 -8.39 -1.11
N GLU A 48 2.66 -8.42 -2.36
CA GLU A 48 3.13 -7.25 -3.10
C GLU A 48 2.36 -7.20 -4.42
N ASP A 49 1.91 -6.03 -4.81
CA ASP A 49 1.28 -5.81 -6.11
C ASP A 49 1.62 -4.42 -6.66
N ASN A 50 1.67 -4.33 -7.97
CA ASN A 50 1.93 -3.07 -8.65
C ASN A 50 1.27 -3.05 -10.02
N GLY A 51 1.17 -1.86 -10.57
CA GLY A 51 0.74 -1.68 -11.95
C GLY A 51 0.81 -0.23 -12.37
N GLY A 52 0.29 0.04 -13.57
CA GLY A 52 0.31 1.39 -14.08
C GLY A 52 -0.56 1.61 -15.30
N PHE A 53 -0.72 2.89 -15.64
CA PHE A 53 -1.55 3.33 -16.75
C PHE A 53 -0.82 4.37 -17.59
N ALA A 54 -0.83 4.20 -18.92
CA ALA A 54 -0.29 5.16 -19.88
C ALA A 54 -1.27 6.32 -20.14
N MET A 55 -1.87 6.87 -19.08
CA MET A 55 -2.79 8.00 -19.13
C MET A 55 -2.34 9.00 -18.08
N ALA A 56 -2.29 10.29 -18.44
CA ALA A 56 -1.95 11.35 -17.49
C ALA A 56 -3.03 11.49 -16.41
N THR A 57 -2.65 11.30 -15.15
CA THR A 57 -3.50 11.52 -13.97
C THR A 57 -2.81 12.43 -12.97
N SER A 58 -3.56 12.92 -11.97
CA SER A 58 -2.96 13.62 -10.84
C SER A 58 -2.28 12.63 -9.88
N ARG A 59 -1.32 13.11 -9.08
CA ARG A 59 -0.71 12.30 -7.99
C ARG A 59 -1.76 11.80 -7.02
N PHE A 60 -2.69 12.68 -6.64
CA PHE A 60 -3.78 12.33 -5.74
C PHE A 60 -4.66 11.21 -6.29
N THR A 61 -4.94 11.23 -7.60
CA THR A 61 -5.64 10.13 -8.27
C THR A 61 -4.86 8.81 -8.16
N MET A 62 -3.53 8.85 -8.23
CA MET A 62 -2.70 7.65 -8.11
C MET A 62 -2.74 7.08 -6.70
N GLU A 63 -2.67 7.92 -5.67
CA GLU A 63 -2.84 7.49 -4.28
C GLU A 63 -4.21 6.79 -4.07
N ILE A 64 -5.29 7.39 -4.58
CA ILE A 64 -6.63 6.79 -4.51
C ILE A 64 -6.66 5.44 -5.22
N VAL A 65 -6.04 5.34 -6.41
CA VAL A 65 -5.97 4.09 -7.16
C VAL A 65 -5.20 3.03 -6.36
N THR A 66 -4.07 3.37 -5.76
CA THR A 66 -3.28 2.44 -4.94
C THR A 66 -4.12 1.90 -3.78
N VAL A 67 -4.78 2.78 -3.01
CA VAL A 67 -5.66 2.38 -1.89
C VAL A 67 -6.84 1.54 -2.40
N THR A 68 -7.44 1.90 -3.54
CA THR A 68 -8.54 1.12 -4.12
C THR A 68 -8.10 -0.30 -4.50
N LYS A 69 -6.93 -0.44 -5.12
CA LYS A 69 -6.37 -1.74 -5.52
C LYS A 69 -6.11 -2.64 -4.33
N GLU A 70 -5.58 -2.05 -3.27
CA GLU A 70 -5.34 -2.73 -2.02
C GLU A 70 -6.65 -3.13 -1.30
N MET A 71 -7.64 -2.25 -1.21
CA MET A 71 -8.95 -2.59 -0.63
C MET A 71 -9.63 -3.74 -1.38
N VAL A 72 -9.56 -3.75 -2.72
CA VAL A 72 -10.06 -4.87 -3.53
C VAL A 72 -9.32 -6.17 -3.20
N TRP A 73 -8.01 -6.10 -2.99
CA TRP A 73 -7.25 -7.26 -2.53
C TRP A 73 -7.71 -7.70 -1.13
N LEU A 74 -7.84 -6.79 -0.16
CA LEU A 74 -8.34 -7.09 1.18
C LEU A 74 -9.73 -7.75 1.16
N GLU A 75 -10.69 -7.21 0.40
CA GLU A 75 -12.04 -7.78 0.30
C GLU A 75 -12.04 -9.21 -0.27
N SER A 76 -11.12 -9.50 -1.19
CA SER A 76 -10.98 -10.83 -1.77
C SER A 76 -10.29 -11.85 -0.84
N HIS A 77 -9.75 -11.41 0.30
CA HIS A 77 -9.02 -12.26 1.24
C HIS A 77 -9.73 -12.30 2.60
N THR A 78 -10.12 -13.49 3.02
CA THR A 78 -10.57 -13.70 4.40
C THR A 78 -9.35 -14.03 5.25
N PHE A 79 -8.89 -13.08 6.07
CA PHE A 79 -7.89 -13.35 7.10
C PHE A 79 -8.61 -14.07 8.25
N ILE A 80 -8.45 -15.40 8.32
CA ILE A 80 -8.97 -16.24 9.43
C ILE A 80 -7.89 -16.34 10.50
#